data_AF-A0A1F8NKZ1-F1
#
_entry.id   AF-A0A1F8NKZ1-F1
#
_cell.length_a   1.000
_cell.length_b   1.000
_cell.length_c   1.000
_cell.angle_alpha   90.00
_cell.angle_beta   90.00
_cell.angle_gamma   90.00
#
_symmetry.space_group_name_H-M   'P 1'
#
loop_
_entity.id
_entity.type
_entity.pdbx_description
1 polymer ?
#
loop_
_entity_poly.entity_id
_entity_poly.type
_entity_poly.pdbx_seq_one_letter_code
_entity_poly.pdbx_strand_id
1 'polypeptide(L)'
;MIEKVRGYVCHCGKNIAGTVDVADVSNWAVEQLKHQGVVVAGDYKFMCSSLGQELIEKDIKDLGLTHLVVMSCSPHLHEATFRNTCARTGLNPYLFEMAKSASKAHGSPSKSWKPPRKPLFGSLNWMEVA
;
A
#
# COMPACT_ATOMS: atom_id res chain seq x y z
N MET A 1 14.12 -10.07 15.08
CA MET A 1 12.84 -10.53 14.50
C MET A 1 12.84 -10.14 13.04
N ILE A 2 12.54 -11.06 12.12
CA ILE A 2 12.44 -10.73 10.68
C ILE A 2 11.07 -10.09 10.45
N GLU A 3 11.05 -8.87 9.93
CA GLU A 3 9.81 -8.18 9.58
C GLU A 3 9.15 -8.87 8.37
N LYS A 4 7.82 -9.06 8.43
CA LYS A 4 7.03 -9.63 7.35
C LYS A 4 6.02 -8.59 6.91
N VAL A 5 6.35 -7.91 5.82
CA VAL A 5 5.60 -6.76 5.33
C VAL A 5 4.77 -7.15 4.12
N ARG A 6 3.52 -6.70 4.05
CA ARG A 6 2.66 -6.83 2.87
C ARG A 6 2.31 -5.46 2.31
N GLY A 7 2.53 -5.29 1.01
CA GLY A 7 2.13 -4.10 0.27
C GLY A 7 0.86 -4.32 -0.54
N TYR A 8 -0.01 -3.32 -0.61
CA TYR A 8 -1.16 -3.30 -1.50
C TYR A 8 -1.24 -2.03 -2.33
N VAL A 9 -1.57 -2.18 -3.61
CA VAL A 9 -1.83 -1.06 -4.53
C VAL A 9 -3.32 -1.04 -4.91
N CYS A 10 -4.04 0.01 -4.51
CA CYS A 10 -5.45 0.15 -4.83
C CYS A 10 -5.67 0.76 -6.22
N HIS A 11 -6.58 0.20 -7.02
CA HIS A 11 -6.94 0.77 -8.33
C HIS A 11 -7.89 1.97 -8.19
N CYS A 12 -8.76 1.95 -7.17
CA CYS A 12 -9.83 2.93 -6.97
C CYS A 12 -10.62 3.20 -8.26
N GLY A 13 -10.95 2.13 -9.01
CA GLY A 13 -11.57 2.23 -10.32
C GLY A 13 -10.67 2.97 -11.32
N LYS A 14 -11.17 4.06 -11.92
CA LYS A 14 -10.39 4.90 -12.85
C LYS A 14 -9.58 6.00 -12.16
N ASN A 15 -9.76 6.21 -10.85
CA ASN A 15 -9.12 7.32 -10.14
C ASN A 15 -7.61 7.13 -10.02
N ILE A 16 -7.16 5.88 -9.80
CA ILE A 16 -5.73 5.55 -9.71
C ILE A 16 -5.31 4.77 -10.96
N ALA A 17 -5.96 3.64 -11.26
CA ALA A 17 -5.59 2.81 -12.41
C ALA A 17 -5.83 3.47 -13.79
N GLY A 18 -6.54 4.60 -13.85
CA GLY A 18 -6.65 5.41 -15.06
C GLY A 18 -5.45 6.33 -15.32
N THR A 19 -4.54 6.48 -14.36
CA THR A 19 -3.37 7.38 -14.43
C THR A 19 -2.06 6.69 -14.07
N VAL A 20 -2.10 5.67 -13.21
CA VAL A 20 -0.94 4.94 -12.69
C VAL A 20 -1.05 3.48 -13.10
N ASP A 21 0.04 2.91 -13.61
CA ASP A 21 0.14 1.46 -13.82
C ASP A 21 0.35 0.77 -12.47
N VAL A 22 -0.76 0.38 -11.86
CA VAL A 22 -0.80 -0.27 -10.54
C VAL A 22 -0.04 -1.59 -10.48
N ALA A 23 0.01 -2.32 -11.59
CA ALA A 23 0.72 -3.59 -11.67
C ALA A 23 2.24 -3.35 -11.68
N ASP A 24 2.70 -2.38 -12.46
CA ASP A 24 4.11 -1.96 -12.48
C ASP A 24 4.58 -1.48 -11.09
N VAL A 25 3.77 -0.65 -10.41
CA VAL A 25 4.06 -0.20 -9.04
C VAL A 25 4.17 -1.38 -8.06
N SER A 26 3.25 -2.34 -8.14
CA SER A 26 3.27 -3.52 -7.30
C SER A 26 4.54 -4.35 -7.53
N ASN A 27 4.87 -4.63 -8.79
CA ASN A 27 6.07 -5.39 -9.17
C ASN A 27 7.36 -4.69 -8.72
N TRP A 28 7.46 -3.38 -8.96
CA TRP A 28 8.58 -2.56 -8.50
C TRP A 28 8.74 -2.63 -6.98
N ALA A 29 7.63 -2.54 -6.22
CA ALA A 29 7.68 -2.59 -4.76
C ALA A 29 8.20 -3.95 -4.26
N VAL A 30 7.83 -5.06 -4.90
CA VAL A 30 8.40 -6.39 -4.59
C VAL A 30 9.90 -6.40 -4.83
N GLU A 31 10.36 -5.97 -6.01
CA GLU A 31 11.79 -6.00 -6.34
C GLU A 31 12.62 -5.14 -5.39
N GLN A 32 12.19 -3.91 -5.14
CA GLN A 32 12.96 -2.98 -4.32
C GLN A 32 12.93 -3.36 -2.84
N LEU A 33 11.85 -3.95 -2.34
CA LEU A 33 11.69 -4.19 -0.91
C LEU A 33 11.93 -5.64 -0.49
N LYS A 34 12.30 -6.52 -1.44
CA LYS A 34 12.65 -7.92 -1.18
C LYS A 34 13.69 -8.08 -0.07
N HIS A 35 14.66 -7.17 0.01
CA HIS A 35 15.73 -7.19 1.01
C HIS A 35 15.28 -6.74 2.41
N GLN A 36 14.07 -6.18 2.55
CA GLN A 36 13.49 -5.65 3.80
C GLN A 36 12.38 -6.55 4.35
N GLY A 37 12.24 -7.79 3.84
CA GLY A 37 11.21 -8.72 4.31
C GLY A 37 9.80 -8.40 3.81
N VAL A 38 9.67 -7.61 2.73
CA VAL A 38 8.40 -7.54 1.99
C VAL A 38 8.15 -8.90 1.35
N VAL A 39 7.13 -9.58 1.86
CA VAL A 39 6.82 -10.96 1.50
C VAL A 39 6.08 -10.99 0.16
N VAL A 40 5.18 -10.04 -0.08
CA VAL A 40 4.37 -9.95 -1.32
C VAL A 40 3.85 -8.51 -1.50
N ALA A 41 3.78 -8.04 -2.75
CA ALA A 41 2.92 -6.91 -3.12
C ALA A 41 1.82 -7.39 -4.07
N GLY A 42 0.60 -6.90 -3.88
CA GLY A 42 -0.52 -7.21 -4.77
C GLY A 42 -1.38 -5.98 -5.01
N ASP A 43 -2.12 -5.99 -6.11
CA ASP A 43 -3.06 -4.92 -6.45
C ASP A 43 -4.51 -5.43 -6.39
N TYR A 44 -5.43 -4.54 -6.02
CA TYR A 44 -6.86 -4.86 -5.98
C TYR A 44 -7.72 -3.64 -6.29
N LYS A 45 -8.91 -3.91 -6.84
CA LYS A 45 -9.81 -2.87 -7.37
C LYS A 45 -10.20 -1.83 -6.31
N PHE A 46 -10.63 -2.29 -5.14
CA PHE A 46 -11.10 -1.44 -4.04
C PHE A 46 -10.66 -1.99 -2.70
N MET A 47 -9.46 -1.62 -2.25
CA MET A 47 -8.91 -2.11 -0.97
C MET A 47 -9.77 -1.73 0.25
N CYS A 48 -10.46 -0.58 0.22
CA CYS A 48 -11.32 -0.15 1.33
C CYS A 48 -12.67 -0.88 1.39
N SER A 49 -13.06 -1.62 0.35
CA SER A 49 -14.30 -2.41 0.34
C SER A 49 -14.23 -3.57 1.33
N SER A 50 -15.38 -4.14 1.72
CA SER A 50 -15.42 -5.30 2.62
C SER A 50 -14.57 -6.45 2.10
N LEU A 51 -14.65 -6.75 0.80
CA LEU A 51 -13.83 -7.79 0.16
C LEU A 51 -12.33 -7.47 0.19
N GLY A 52 -11.96 -6.19 0.03
CA GLY A 52 -10.57 -5.74 0.13
C GLY A 52 -10.03 -5.85 1.56
N GLN A 53 -10.87 -5.56 2.56
CA GLN A 53 -10.53 -5.74 3.97
C GLN A 53 -10.40 -7.22 4.32
N GLU A 54 -11.34 -8.08 3.89
CA GLU A 54 -11.26 -9.53 4.08
C GLU A 54 -9.98 -10.14 3.47
N LEU A 55 -9.56 -9.64 2.30
CA LEU A 55 -8.28 -10.02 1.69
C LEU A 55 -7.09 -9.67 2.59
N ILE A 56 -7.06 -8.44 3.13
CA ILE A 56 -6.02 -8.02 4.09
C ILE A 56 -6.02 -8.94 5.31
N GLU A 57 -7.20 -9.20 5.90
CA GLU A 57 -7.31 -10.01 7.11
C GLU A 57 -6.84 -11.44 6.90
N LYS A 58 -7.18 -12.03 5.77
CA LYS A 58 -6.73 -13.36 5.37
C LYS A 58 -5.21 -13.40 5.24
N ASP A 59 -4.62 -12.46 4.50
CA ASP A 59 -3.18 -12.42 4.28
C ASP A 59 -2.40 -12.19 5.58
N ILE A 60 -2.92 -11.38 6.51
CA ILE A 60 -2.31 -11.20 7.84
C ILE A 60 -2.22 -12.54 8.58
N LYS A 61 -3.30 -13.33 8.58
CA LYS A 61 -3.36 -14.62 9.27
C LYS A 61 -2.53 -15.69 8.58
N ASP A 62 -2.68 -15.82 7.27
CA ASP A 62 -2.08 -16.91 6.48
C ASP A 62 -0.55 -16.74 6.35
N LEU A 63 -0.06 -15.50 6.22
CA LEU A 63 1.37 -15.22 6.03
C LEU A 63 2.09 -14.86 7.36
N GLY A 64 1.33 -14.62 8.43
CA GLY A 64 1.83 -14.16 9.72
C GLY A 64 2.51 -12.80 9.60
N LEU A 65 1.81 -11.83 8.98
CA LEU A 65 2.36 -10.50 8.71
C LEU A 65 2.59 -9.72 10.01
N THR A 66 3.64 -8.91 10.03
CA THR A 66 3.91 -7.98 11.14
C THR A 66 3.61 -6.53 10.77
N HIS A 67 3.65 -6.19 9.48
CA HIS A 67 3.38 -4.85 8.98
C HIS A 67 2.52 -4.88 7.71
N LEU A 68 1.75 -3.82 7.53
CA LEU A 68 0.88 -3.64 6.37
C LEU A 68 1.12 -2.27 5.76
N VAL A 69 1.25 -2.21 4.43
CA VAL A 69 1.30 -0.95 3.69
C VAL A 69 0.23 -0.94 2.61
N VAL A 70 -0.54 0.15 2.52
CA VAL A 70 -1.57 0.30 1.47
C VAL A 70 -1.37 1.62 0.74
N MET A 71 -1.21 1.57 -0.59
CA MET A 71 -1.25 2.73 -1.47
C MET A 71 -2.69 2.94 -1.97
N SER A 72 -3.34 4.05 -1.59
CA SER A 72 -4.69 4.38 -2.08
C SER A 72 -4.99 5.88 -2.08
N CYS A 73 -6.26 6.27 -2.17
CA CYS A 73 -6.69 7.62 -2.55
C CYS A 73 -6.43 8.72 -1.48
N SER A 74 -6.81 8.53 -0.22
CA SER A 74 -6.58 9.52 0.84
C SER A 74 -6.49 8.90 2.24
N PRO A 75 -5.40 9.15 3.00
CA PRO A 75 -5.25 8.61 4.35
C PRO A 75 -6.30 9.15 5.32
N HIS A 76 -6.69 10.42 5.17
CA HIS A 76 -7.75 11.01 5.99
C HIS A 76 -9.10 10.28 5.90
N LEU A 77 -9.35 9.55 4.82
CA LEU A 77 -10.61 8.84 4.61
C LEU A 77 -10.54 7.37 5.04
N HIS A 78 -9.40 6.70 4.83
CA HIS A 78 -9.34 5.23 4.92
C HIS A 78 -8.28 4.69 5.88
N GLU A 79 -7.42 5.54 6.47
CA GLU A 79 -6.44 5.09 7.47
C GLU A 79 -7.13 4.40 8.65
N ALA A 80 -8.20 5.00 9.18
CA ALA A 80 -9.00 4.38 10.24
C ALA A 80 -9.60 3.03 9.82
N THR A 81 -10.05 2.90 8.57
CA THR A 81 -10.60 1.64 8.02
C THR A 81 -9.55 0.53 8.04
N PHE A 82 -8.34 0.81 7.53
CA PHE A 82 -7.28 -0.19 7.47
C PHE A 82 -6.67 -0.48 8.85
N ARG A 83 -6.55 0.51 9.73
CA ARG A 83 -6.16 0.29 11.13
C ARG A 83 -7.14 -0.61 11.87
N ASN A 84 -8.44 -0.38 11.68
CA ASN A 84 -9.46 -1.26 12.25
C ASN A 84 -9.37 -2.68 11.69
N THR A 85 -9.07 -2.82 10.39
CA THR A 85 -8.84 -4.12 9.75
C THR A 85 -7.67 -4.86 10.39
N CYS A 86 -6.55 -4.17 10.61
CA CYS A 86 -5.39 -4.73 11.32
C CYS A 86 -5.72 -5.12 12.76
N ALA A 87 -6.47 -4.27 13.47
CA ALA A 87 -6.87 -4.52 14.86
C ALA A 87 -7.70 -5.80 14.98
N ARG A 88 -8.64 -6.04 14.04
CA ARG A 88 -9.49 -7.25 14.01
C ARG A 88 -8.69 -8.54 13.85
N THR A 89 -7.50 -8.48 13.26
CA THR A 89 -6.63 -9.64 13.05
C THR A 89 -5.53 -9.78 14.10
N GLY A 90 -5.48 -8.87 15.09
CA GLY A 90 -4.41 -8.83 16.09
C GLY A 90 -3.09 -8.23 15.59
N LEU A 91 -3.06 -7.66 14.38
CA LEU A 91 -1.90 -6.91 13.90
C LEU A 91 -1.94 -5.52 14.56
N ASN A 92 -0.80 -5.08 15.10
CA ASN A 92 -0.71 -3.77 15.75
C ASN A 92 -1.10 -2.66 14.74
N PRO A 93 -2.19 -1.89 14.97
CA PRO A 93 -2.65 -0.87 14.02
C PRO A 93 -1.65 0.26 13.77
N TYR A 94 -0.64 0.41 14.64
CA TYR A 94 0.45 1.38 14.47
C TYR A 94 1.60 0.85 13.60
N LEU A 95 1.58 -0.42 13.21
CA LEU A 95 2.48 -1.02 12.20
C LEU A 95 1.84 -1.06 10.80
N PHE A 96 0.75 -0.31 10.63
CA PHE A 96 0.12 -0.02 9.36
C PHE A 96 0.54 1.35 8.85
N GLU A 97 0.98 1.41 7.60
CA GLU A 97 1.34 2.63 6.88
C GLU A 97 0.46 2.82 5.63
N MET A 98 0.14 4.07 5.32
CA MET A 98 -0.68 4.40 4.16
C MET A 98 0.05 5.37 3.24
N ALA A 99 0.25 4.95 1.99
CA ALA A 99 0.75 5.81 0.94
C ALA A 99 -0.42 6.41 0.15
N LYS A 100 -0.30 7.68 -0.22
CA LYS A 100 -1.26 8.32 -1.11
C LYS A 100 -0.82 8.07 -2.55
N SER A 101 -1.71 7.61 -3.42
CA SER A 101 -1.43 7.63 -4.86
C SER A 101 -1.42 9.08 -5.35
N ALA A 102 -0.38 9.53 -6.06
CA ALA A 102 -0.40 10.84 -6.72
C ALA A 102 -1.32 10.80 -7.96
N SER A 103 -2.63 10.81 -7.71
CA SER A 103 -3.55 11.32 -8.72
C SER A 103 -3.34 12.83 -8.78
N LYS A 104 -2.83 13.32 -9.92
CA LYS A 104 -2.74 14.74 -10.31
C LYS A 104 -3.19 15.74 -9.22
N ALA A 105 -2.25 16.51 -8.66
CA ALA A 105 -2.60 17.87 -8.25
C ALA A 105 -3.33 18.50 -9.46
N HIS A 106 -4.51 19.08 -9.25
CA HIS A 106 -5.27 19.75 -10.30
C HIS A 106 -4.31 20.61 -11.16
N GLY A 107 -4.02 20.19 -12.40
CA GLY A 107 -3.20 20.96 -13.36
C GLY A 107 -1.86 20.41 -13.85
N SER A 108 -1.38 19.22 -13.45
CA SER A 108 -0.10 18.68 -13.99
C SER A 108 -0.29 17.77 -15.23
N PRO A 109 0.44 18.00 -16.35
CA PRO A 109 0.35 17.18 -17.55
C PRO A 109 1.02 15.81 -17.33
N SER A 110 0.41 14.79 -17.93
CA SER A 110 0.80 13.37 -17.92
C SER A 110 2.31 13.15 -17.88
N LYS A 111 2.83 12.64 -16.77
CA LYS A 111 4.15 11.99 -16.75
C LYS A 111 4.05 10.73 -15.91
N SER A 112 4.44 9.63 -16.53
CA SER A 112 4.73 8.32 -15.96
C SER A 112 5.14 8.42 -14.49
N TRP A 113 4.45 7.68 -13.62
CA TRP A 113 4.90 7.44 -12.25
C TRP A 113 6.41 7.10 -12.26
N LYS A 114 7.17 7.73 -11.36
CA LYS A 114 8.61 7.48 -11.20
C LYS A 114 8.86 7.04 -9.77
N PRO A 115 9.55 5.91 -9.55
CA PRO A 115 9.80 5.44 -8.21
C PRO A 115 10.70 6.39 -7.41
N PRO A 116 10.50 6.51 -6.08
CA PRO A 116 11.33 7.34 -5.21
C PRO A 116 12.75 6.79 -5.05
N ARG A 117 13.71 7.67 -4.74
CA ARG A 117 15.15 7.36 -4.77
C ARG A 117 15.76 6.94 -3.42
N LYS A 118 14.98 6.77 -2.35
CA LYS A 118 15.50 6.48 -1.00
C LYS A 118 14.79 5.28 -0.34
N PRO A 119 15.47 4.54 0.55
CA PRO A 119 14.98 3.27 1.11
C PRO A 119 13.80 3.47 2.08
N LEU A 120 12.84 2.55 2.06
CA LEU A 120 11.46 2.79 2.50
C LEU A 120 11.12 2.29 3.92
N PHE A 121 12.09 1.93 4.76
CA PHE A 121 11.88 1.60 6.18
C PHE A 121 13.02 2.16 7.07
N GLY A 122 12.63 2.92 8.12
CA GLY A 122 13.52 3.74 8.97
C GLY A 122 13.68 5.17 8.45
N SER A 123 13.46 6.20 9.31
CA SER A 123 13.54 7.65 9.01
C SER A 123 13.18 8.08 7.57
N LEU A 124 12.14 7.48 6.98
CA LEU A 124 11.77 7.71 5.59
C LEU A 124 10.26 7.60 5.34
N ASN A 125 9.82 8.47 4.44
CA ASN A 125 8.45 8.89 4.25
C ASN A 125 7.88 8.24 2.99
N TRP A 126 6.93 7.30 3.15
CA TRP A 126 6.15 6.74 2.04
C TRP A 126 5.39 7.81 1.24
N MET A 127 5.22 9.03 1.77
CA MET A 127 4.58 10.15 1.07
C MET A 127 5.37 10.67 -0.14
N GLU A 128 6.67 10.35 -0.27
CA GLU A 128 7.47 10.73 -1.45
C GLU A 128 7.38 9.69 -2.59
N VAL A 129 6.67 8.58 -2.40
CA VAL A 129 6.43 7.51 -3.41
C VAL A 129 5.33 7.91 -4.42
N ALA A 130 4.83 9.14 -4.32
CA ALA A 130 3.65 9.65 -5.02
C ALA A 130 4.00 10.85 -5.91
#